data_AF-A0AA36MCE3-F1
#
_entry.id   AF-A0AA36MCE3-F1
#
_cell.length_a   1.000
_cell.length_b   1.000
_cell.length_c   1.000
_cell.angle_alpha   90.00
_cell.angle_beta   90.00
_cell.angle_gamma   90.00
#
_symmetry.space_group_name_H-M   'P 1'
#
loop_
_entity.id
_entity.type
_entity.pdbx_description
1 polymer ?
#
loop_
_entity_poly.entity_id
_entity_poly.type
_entity_poly.pdbx_seq_one_letter_code
_entity_poly.pdbx_strand_id
1 'polypeptide(L)'
;MNCSTWNNLLKNPGFLMVMNSHIAASVLSIIISAFVIVKCGQLSFHANCRVYQAGNYVTLQRPCEFVISRDVCFTLRFLGNFCMISFAILQFAMVAERYVALWKRSNYETFGRKLGFSFAFVSVSTGLAFVAWTIRVEDYSYLPYCTGLSPRNLERITILCYLLCSINVITLVGVAALFTVNHIAVKSRRFDLGSSYQLAENYSVIRLLLPLSIFQNICYAFFTFSIVVLA
;
A
#
# COMPACT_ATOMS: atom_id res chain seq x y z
N MET A 1 0.58 -27.59 13.57
CA MET A 1 -0.75 -27.31 14.16
C MET A 1 -1.69 -28.46 13.78
N ASN A 2 -2.47 -29.00 14.72
CA ASN A 2 -3.41 -30.09 14.40
C ASN A 2 -4.62 -29.55 13.64
N CYS A 3 -5.20 -30.36 12.75
CA CYS A 3 -6.35 -30.00 11.92
C CYS A 3 -7.57 -29.54 12.76
N SER A 4 -7.73 -30.10 13.96
CA SER A 4 -8.78 -29.70 14.91
C SER A 4 -8.67 -28.24 15.37
N THR A 5 -7.46 -27.74 15.64
CA THR A 5 -7.23 -26.34 16.01
C THR A 5 -7.58 -25.39 14.86
N TRP A 6 -7.40 -25.86 13.62
CA TRP A 6 -7.75 -25.10 12.42
C TRP A 6 -9.26 -24.95 12.25
N ASN A 7 -10.02 -26.02 12.43
CA ASN A 7 -11.49 -25.96 12.41
C ASN A 7 -12.06 -24.96 13.43
N ASN A 8 -11.37 -24.76 14.56
CA ASN A 8 -11.76 -23.76 15.53
C ASN A 8 -11.44 -22.32 15.07
N LEU A 9 -10.32 -22.11 14.36
CA LEU A 9 -9.98 -20.81 13.75
C LEU A 9 -10.93 -20.42 12.60
N LEU A 10 -11.38 -21.39 11.78
CA LEU A 10 -12.39 -21.12 10.75
C LEU A 10 -13.73 -20.68 11.31
N LYS A 11 -14.03 -21.06 12.55
CA LYS A 11 -15.26 -20.64 13.24
C LYS A 11 -15.10 -19.27 13.89
N ASN A 12 -13.89 -18.73 13.98
CA ASN A 12 -13.67 -17.41 14.56
C ASN A 12 -14.11 -16.32 13.54
N PRO A 13 -15.09 -15.46 13.90
CA PRO A 13 -15.62 -14.45 12.99
C PRO A 13 -14.58 -13.38 12.61
N GLY A 14 -13.64 -13.05 13.49
CA GLY A 14 -12.55 -12.12 13.19
C GLY A 14 -11.59 -12.67 12.15
N PHE A 15 -11.24 -13.96 12.26
CA PHE A 15 -10.40 -14.63 11.26
C PHE A 15 -11.09 -14.68 9.89
N LEU A 16 -12.38 -15.02 9.85
CA LEU A 16 -13.18 -14.99 8.62
C LEU A 16 -13.25 -13.58 8.01
N MET A 17 -13.41 -12.54 8.83
CA MET A 17 -13.45 -11.15 8.37
C MET A 17 -12.11 -10.75 7.73
N VAL A 18 -10.98 -11.07 8.36
CA VAL A 18 -9.64 -10.84 7.79
C VAL A 18 -9.46 -11.61 6.49
N MET A 19 -9.86 -12.89 6.44
CA MET A 19 -9.71 -13.69 5.23
C MET A 19 -10.58 -13.16 4.07
N ASN A 20 -11.84 -12.83 4.34
CA ASN A 20 -12.75 -12.23 3.36
C ASN A 20 -12.26 -10.86 2.88
N SER A 21 -11.69 -10.03 3.78
CA SER A 21 -11.07 -8.76 3.42
C SER A 21 -9.93 -8.95 2.41
N HIS A 22 -9.10 -9.96 2.65
CA HIS A 22 -7.95 -10.27 1.80
C HIS A 22 -8.39 -10.80 0.44
N ILE A 23 -9.44 -11.63 0.40
CA ILE A 23 -10.06 -12.11 -0.84
C ILE A 23 -10.65 -10.94 -1.63
N ALA A 24 -11.47 -10.10 -0.99
CA ALA A 24 -12.07 -8.93 -1.64
C ALA A 24 -11.01 -7.97 -2.20
N ALA A 25 -9.97 -7.66 -1.42
CA ALA A 25 -8.85 -6.84 -1.87
C ALA A 25 -8.08 -7.49 -3.03
N SER A 26 -7.94 -8.82 -3.02
CA SER A 26 -7.25 -9.54 -4.10
C SER A 26 -8.07 -9.55 -5.39
N VAL A 27 -9.40 -9.74 -5.31
CA VAL A 27 -10.31 -9.65 -6.46
C VAL A 27 -10.30 -8.23 -7.03
N LEU A 28 -10.43 -7.21 -6.18
CA LEU A 28 -10.37 -5.82 -6.60
C LEU A 28 -9.03 -5.48 -7.27
N SER A 29 -7.92 -5.97 -6.70
CA SER A 29 -6.59 -5.83 -7.31
C SER A 29 -6.49 -6.51 -8.68
N ILE A 30 -7.13 -7.67 -8.87
CA ILE A 30 -7.18 -8.34 -10.18
C ILE A 30 -7.98 -7.52 -11.18
N ILE A 31 -9.15 -6.99 -10.79
CA ILE A 31 -9.99 -6.16 -11.66
C ILE A 31 -9.23 -4.89 -12.10
N ILE A 32 -8.59 -4.20 -11.15
CA ILE A 32 -7.78 -3.01 -11.43
C ILE A 32 -6.59 -3.37 -12.33
N SER A 33 -5.90 -4.47 -12.04
CA SER A 33 -4.77 -4.92 -12.87
C SER A 33 -5.23 -5.26 -14.28
N ALA A 34 -6.35 -5.94 -14.45
CA ALA A 34 -6.92 -6.25 -15.77
C ALA A 34 -7.28 -4.97 -16.53
N PHE A 35 -7.91 -3.99 -15.86
CA PHE A 35 -8.21 -2.69 -16.46
C PHE A 35 -6.92 -1.96 -16.90
N VAL A 36 -5.89 -1.95 -16.06
CA VAL A 36 -4.59 -1.34 -16.37
C VAL A 36 -3.87 -2.10 -17.49
N ILE A 37 -3.93 -3.43 -17.54
CA ILE A 37 -3.35 -4.22 -18.64
C ILE A 37 -4.02 -3.86 -19.96
N VAL A 38 -5.36 -3.77 -19.98
CA VAL A 38 -6.13 -3.40 -21.19
C VAL A 38 -5.77 -1.99 -21.66
N LYS A 39 -5.43 -1.07 -20.74
CA LYS A 39 -5.10 0.32 -21.07
C LYS A 39 -3.60 0.59 -21.32
N CYS A 40 -2.71 -0.14 -20.66
CA CYS A 40 -1.26 0.15 -20.62
C CYS A 40 -0.37 -0.99 -21.14
N GLY A 41 -0.92 -2.17 -21.46
CA GLY A 41 -0.25 -3.24 -22.22
C GLY A 41 0.91 -3.99 -21.54
N GLN A 42 1.47 -3.52 -20.42
CA GLN A 42 2.72 -4.06 -19.85
C GLN A 42 2.63 -4.69 -18.44
N LEU A 43 1.44 -4.80 -17.83
CA LEU A 43 1.34 -5.24 -16.42
C LEU A 43 1.06 -6.75 -16.23
N SER A 44 1.65 -7.64 -17.04
CA SER A 44 1.29 -9.06 -17.09
C SER A 44 1.72 -9.91 -15.89
N PHE A 45 2.76 -9.51 -15.14
CA PHE A 45 3.37 -10.37 -14.12
C PHE A 45 2.59 -10.39 -12.78
N HIS A 46 2.02 -9.26 -12.37
CA HIS A 46 1.35 -9.12 -11.06
C HIS A 46 -0.06 -9.74 -11.05
N ALA A 47 -0.75 -9.73 -12.20
CA ALA A 47 -2.07 -10.33 -12.35
C ALA A 47 -2.01 -11.87 -12.28
N ASN A 48 -1.04 -12.50 -12.98
CA ASN A 48 -0.91 -13.95 -13.02
C ASN A 48 -0.68 -14.57 -11.63
N CYS A 49 0.09 -13.89 -10.77
CA CYS A 49 0.38 -14.42 -9.44
C CYS A 49 -0.82 -14.31 -8.47
N ARG A 50 -1.57 -13.21 -8.52
CA ARG A 50 -2.80 -13.03 -7.72
C ARG A 50 -3.93 -13.95 -8.19
N VAL A 51 -4.06 -14.15 -9.52
CA VAL A 51 -5.00 -15.09 -10.12
C VAL A 51 -4.65 -16.54 -9.76
N TYR A 52 -3.36 -16.91 -9.78
CA TYR A 52 -2.93 -18.24 -9.32
C TYR A 52 -3.26 -18.46 -7.84
N GLN A 53 -3.08 -17.43 -7.00
CA GLN A 53 -3.44 -17.52 -5.59
C GLN A 53 -4.95 -17.65 -5.40
N ALA A 54 -5.75 -16.81 -6.06
CA ALA A 54 -7.22 -16.83 -5.94
C ALA A 54 -7.84 -18.10 -6.54
N GLY A 55 -7.35 -18.56 -7.69
CA GLY A 55 -7.82 -19.78 -8.36
C GLY A 55 -7.65 -21.00 -7.47
N ASN A 56 -6.48 -21.16 -6.86
CA ASN A 56 -6.22 -22.26 -5.93
C ASN A 56 -7.05 -22.19 -4.64
N TYR A 57 -7.41 -20.99 -4.16
CA TYR A 57 -8.32 -20.84 -3.01
C TYR A 57 -9.76 -21.27 -3.31
N VAL A 58 -10.22 -21.11 -4.56
CA VAL A 58 -11.60 -21.41 -4.99
C VAL A 58 -11.76 -22.85 -5.45
N THR A 59 -10.74 -23.45 -6.07
CA THR A 59 -10.86 -24.77 -6.72
C THR A 59 -10.55 -25.95 -5.80
N LEU A 60 -9.92 -25.76 -4.64
CA LEU A 60 -9.49 -26.86 -3.76
C LEU A 60 -10.12 -26.76 -2.36
N GLN A 61 -11.20 -27.53 -2.14
CA GLN A 61 -11.97 -27.62 -0.89
C GLN A 61 -11.24 -28.32 0.28
N ARG A 62 -9.98 -28.77 0.13
CA ARG A 62 -9.26 -29.50 1.17
C ARG A 62 -8.11 -28.66 1.76
N PRO A 63 -8.32 -27.98 2.91
CA PRO A 63 -7.32 -27.10 3.52
C PRO A 63 -6.05 -27.81 4.01
N CYS A 64 -6.00 -29.16 3.96
CA CYS A 64 -4.89 -29.98 4.45
C CYS A 64 -3.96 -30.52 3.36
N GLU A 65 -4.28 -30.36 2.07
CA GLU A 65 -3.45 -30.86 0.96
C GLU A 65 -2.58 -29.75 0.31
N PHE A 66 -2.76 -28.51 0.74
CA PHE A 66 -2.17 -27.35 0.08
C PHE A 66 -0.80 -26.99 0.69
N VAL A 67 0.26 -27.59 0.17
CA VAL A 67 1.64 -27.22 0.51
C VAL A 67 2.16 -26.20 -0.50
N ILE A 68 1.92 -24.90 -0.26
CA ILE A 68 2.72 -23.86 -0.93
C ILE A 68 4.14 -23.95 -0.37
N SER A 69 5.14 -23.96 -1.26
CA SER A 69 6.54 -23.87 -0.84
C SER A 69 6.77 -22.61 0.00
N ARG A 70 7.44 -22.79 1.14
CA ARG A 70 7.79 -21.72 2.08
C ARG A 70 8.40 -20.51 1.37
N ASP A 71 9.29 -20.76 0.42
CA ASP A 71 10.04 -19.73 -0.30
C ASP A 71 9.13 -18.91 -1.23
N VAL A 72 8.16 -19.57 -1.87
CA VAL A 72 7.16 -18.90 -2.71
C VAL A 72 6.27 -18.01 -1.85
N CYS A 73 5.79 -18.52 -0.72
CA CYS A 73 4.99 -17.73 0.21
C CYS A 73 5.74 -16.50 0.73
N PHE A 74 6.96 -16.72 1.22
CA PHE A 74 7.82 -15.66 1.74
C PHE A 74 8.06 -14.59 0.68
N THR A 75 8.45 -14.99 -0.53
CA THR A 75 8.74 -14.05 -1.64
C THR A 75 7.53 -13.21 -2.00
N LEU A 76 6.34 -13.82 -2.09
CA LEU A 76 5.11 -13.09 -2.42
C LEU A 76 4.69 -12.13 -1.31
N ARG A 77 4.81 -12.55 -0.05
CA ARG A 77 4.50 -11.68 1.10
C ARG A 77 5.51 -10.55 1.23
N PHE A 78 6.79 -10.83 1.04
CA PHE A 78 7.86 -9.85 1.06
C PHE A 78 7.63 -8.78 -0.01
N LEU A 79 7.47 -9.20 -1.27
CA LEU A 79 7.28 -8.28 -2.40
C LEU A 79 5.99 -7.47 -2.25
N GLY A 80 4.89 -8.12 -1.84
CA GLY A 80 3.61 -7.46 -1.63
C GLY A 80 3.68 -6.37 -0.55
N ASN A 81 4.27 -6.68 0.61
CA ASN A 81 4.43 -5.69 1.68
C ASN A 81 5.42 -4.59 1.28
N PHE A 82 6.48 -4.93 0.57
CA PHE A 82 7.48 -3.96 0.11
C PHE A 82 6.87 -2.91 -0.80
N CYS A 83 6.09 -3.34 -1.80
CA CYS A 83 5.40 -2.44 -2.70
C CYS A 83 4.40 -1.55 -1.95
N MET A 84 3.59 -2.12 -1.06
CA MET A 84 2.58 -1.37 -0.30
C MET A 84 3.21 -0.29 0.60
N ILE A 85 4.25 -0.64 1.36
CA ILE A 85 4.97 0.29 2.24
C ILE A 85 5.66 1.38 1.41
N SER A 86 6.41 0.98 0.37
CA SER A 86 7.13 1.94 -0.48
C SER A 86 6.17 2.91 -1.15
N PHE A 87 5.01 2.42 -1.59
CA PHE A 87 3.99 3.26 -2.21
C PHE A 87 3.38 4.27 -1.23
N ALA A 88 3.08 3.87 0.00
CA ALA A 88 2.60 4.79 1.04
C ALA A 88 3.62 5.90 1.34
N ILE A 89 4.90 5.54 1.48
CA ILE A 89 5.97 6.52 1.75
C ILE A 89 6.22 7.42 0.53
N LEU A 90 6.21 6.87 -0.68
CA LEU A 90 6.34 7.63 -1.92
C LEU A 90 5.20 8.63 -2.09
N GLN A 91 3.95 8.27 -1.76
CA GLN A 91 2.84 9.22 -1.77
C GLN A 91 3.05 10.38 -0.82
N PHE A 92 3.46 10.09 0.41
CA PHE A 92 3.81 11.12 1.38
C PHE A 92 4.93 12.02 0.86
N ALA A 93 5.98 11.43 0.29
CA ALA A 93 7.09 12.16 -0.30
C ALA A 93 6.68 13.06 -1.48
N MET A 94 5.78 12.58 -2.35
CA MET A 94 5.23 13.40 -3.45
C MET A 94 4.48 14.61 -2.89
N VAL A 95 3.64 14.43 -1.86
CA VAL A 95 2.94 15.55 -1.20
C VAL A 95 3.93 16.54 -0.58
N ALA A 96 4.97 16.04 0.10
CA ALA A 96 6.01 16.86 0.70
C ALA A 96 6.80 17.66 -0.36
N GLU A 97 7.18 17.02 -1.47
CA GLU A 97 7.83 17.66 -2.60
C GLU A 97 6.97 18.81 -3.14
N ARG A 98 5.67 18.56 -3.37
CA ARG A 98 4.74 19.59 -3.89
C ARG A 98 4.54 20.74 -2.90
N TYR A 99 4.55 20.45 -1.60
CA TYR A 99 4.50 21.48 -0.57
C TYR A 99 5.76 22.36 -0.59
N VAL A 100 6.94 21.75 -0.73
CA VAL A 100 8.22 22.47 -0.89
C VAL A 100 8.22 23.32 -2.16
N ALA A 101 7.68 22.80 -3.26
CA ALA A 101 7.57 23.53 -4.53
C ALA A 101 6.67 24.77 -4.41
N LEU A 102 5.57 24.68 -3.65
CA LEU A 102 4.71 25.84 -3.36
C LEU A 102 5.40 26.87 -2.46
N TRP A 103 6.11 26.41 -1.43
CA TRP A 103 6.77 27.30 -0.46
C TRP A 103 7.99 28.02 -1.05
N LYS A 104 8.88 27.28 -1.74
CA LYS A 104 10.16 27.77 -2.26
C LYS A 104 10.16 27.92 -3.78
N ARG A 105 9.09 28.51 -4.33
CA ARG A 105 8.84 28.62 -5.77
C ARG A 105 10.00 29.19 -6.58
N SER A 106 10.67 30.24 -6.07
CA SER A 106 11.75 30.94 -6.79
C SER A 106 13.01 30.12 -7.01
N ASN A 107 13.29 29.14 -6.15
CA ASN A 107 14.54 28.38 -6.20
C ASN A 107 14.32 26.91 -6.56
N TYR A 108 13.06 26.45 -6.62
CA TYR A 108 12.69 25.04 -6.80
C TYR A 108 13.33 24.40 -8.04
N GLU A 109 13.43 25.14 -9.15
CA GLU A 109 13.98 24.60 -10.40
C GLU A 109 15.44 24.13 -10.26
N THR A 110 16.22 24.72 -9.36
CA THR A 110 17.62 24.34 -9.15
C THR A 110 17.78 23.03 -8.36
N PHE A 111 16.82 22.69 -7.50
CA PHE A 111 16.93 21.56 -6.58
C PHE A 111 15.87 20.47 -6.76
N GLY A 112 14.78 20.73 -7.49
CA GLY A 112 13.63 19.82 -7.61
C GLY A 112 14.02 18.40 -8.02
N ARG A 113 14.89 18.26 -9.03
CA ARG A 113 15.34 16.93 -9.49
C ARG A 113 16.14 16.16 -8.43
N LYS A 114 17.04 16.85 -7.71
CA LYS A 114 17.86 16.22 -6.65
C LYS A 114 16.97 15.80 -5.47
N LEU A 115 16.00 16.63 -5.13
CA LEU A 115 15.07 16.40 -4.03
C LEU A 115 14.14 15.22 -4.32
N GLY A 116 13.56 15.15 -5.52
CA GLY A 116 12.73 14.01 -5.95
C GLY A 116 13.50 12.68 -5.93
N PHE A 117 14.72 12.65 -6.46
CA PHE A 117 15.55 11.44 -6.42
C PHE A 117 15.92 11.02 -4.99
N SER A 118 16.27 12.00 -4.13
CA SER A 118 16.57 11.74 -2.73
C SER A 118 15.36 11.14 -2.00
N PHE A 119 14.17 11.70 -2.18
CA PHE A 119 12.95 11.17 -1.59
C PHE A 119 12.58 9.79 -2.11
N ALA A 120 12.73 9.52 -3.40
CA ALA A 120 12.49 8.18 -3.95
C ALA A 120 13.44 7.14 -3.34
N PHE A 121 14.74 7.46 -3.27
CA PHE A 121 15.75 6.59 -2.67
C PHE A 121 15.47 6.30 -1.19
N VAL A 122 15.15 7.33 -0.41
CA VAL A 122 14.79 7.19 1.00
C VAL A 122 13.52 6.35 1.16
N SER A 123 12.51 6.56 0.34
CA SER A 123 11.24 5.82 0.40
C SER A 123 11.44 4.32 0.15
N VAL A 124 12.20 3.98 -0.89
CA VAL A 124 12.53 2.58 -1.24
C VAL A 124 13.37 1.91 -0.16
N SER A 125 14.42 2.60 0.32
CA SER A 125 15.30 2.05 1.36
C SER A 125 14.55 1.81 2.67
N THR A 126 13.68 2.75 3.05
CA THR A 126 12.82 2.64 4.23
C THR A 126 11.81 1.51 4.07
N GLY A 127 11.21 1.37 2.88
CA GLY A 127 10.33 0.24 2.56
C GLY A 127 11.01 -1.11 2.75
N LEU A 128 12.22 -1.29 2.22
CA LEU A 128 13.02 -2.51 2.40
C LEU A 128 13.30 -2.80 3.88
N ALA A 129 13.71 -1.77 4.64
CA ALA A 129 14.02 -1.91 6.05
C ALA A 129 12.80 -2.37 6.87
N PHE A 130 11.62 -1.78 6.64
CA PHE A 130 10.40 -2.17 7.35
C PHE A 130 9.93 -3.58 6.98
N VAL A 131 10.03 -3.99 5.71
CA VAL A 131 9.68 -5.36 5.34
C VAL A 131 10.64 -6.38 5.96
N ALA A 132 11.95 -6.12 5.90
CA ALA A 132 12.95 -6.99 6.50
C ALA A 132 12.76 -7.11 8.02
N TRP A 133 12.30 -6.05 8.68
CA TRP A 133 11.98 -6.06 10.11
C TRP A 133 10.71 -6.88 10.42
N THR A 134 9.66 -6.73 9.61
CA THR A 134 8.36 -7.37 9.83
C THR A 134 8.29 -8.84 9.42
N ILE A 135 8.86 -9.19 8.27
CA ILE A 135 8.77 -10.53 7.67
C ILE A 135 10.12 -11.23 7.79
N ARG A 136 10.18 -12.27 8.62
CA ARG A 136 11.35 -13.16 8.72
C ARG A 136 11.00 -14.54 8.19
N VAL A 137 11.93 -15.20 7.50
CA VAL A 137 11.73 -16.56 6.95
C VAL A 137 11.35 -17.56 8.05
N GLU A 138 11.94 -17.40 9.23
CA GLU A 138 11.69 -18.23 10.41
C GLU A 138 10.22 -18.25 10.83
N ASP A 139 9.49 -17.16 10.61
CA ASP A 139 8.07 -17.03 10.98
C ASP A 139 7.15 -17.93 10.14
N TYR A 140 7.63 -18.42 8.99
CA TYR A 140 6.88 -19.28 8.04
C TYR A 140 7.23 -20.76 8.16
N SER A 141 8.14 -21.12 9.07
CA SER A 141 8.64 -22.49 9.15
C SER A 141 7.66 -23.51 9.72
N TYR A 142 6.65 -23.06 10.47
CA TYR A 142 5.71 -23.90 11.22
C TYR A 142 4.25 -23.86 10.72
N LEU A 143 3.96 -23.09 9.68
CA LEU A 143 2.60 -22.88 9.17
C LEU A 143 2.35 -23.72 7.92
N PRO A 144 1.30 -24.56 7.87
CA PRO A 144 1.01 -25.40 6.70
C PRO A 144 0.45 -24.61 5.51
N TYR A 145 0.25 -23.29 5.64
CA TYR A 145 -0.37 -22.43 4.65
C TYR A 145 0.23 -21.01 4.70
N CYS A 146 0.13 -20.31 3.57
CA CYS A 146 0.73 -18.99 3.41
C CYS A 146 -0.13 -17.86 4.04
N THR A 147 -0.09 -17.73 5.36
CA THR A 147 -0.72 -16.60 6.05
C THR A 147 0.12 -15.33 5.97
N GLY A 148 -0.54 -14.17 6.02
CA GLY A 148 0.16 -12.91 6.28
C GLY A 148 0.54 -12.74 7.76
N LEU A 149 -0.16 -13.44 8.66
CA LEU A 149 -0.05 -13.28 10.11
C LEU A 149 0.33 -14.60 10.79
N SER A 150 1.27 -14.50 11.71
CA SER A 150 1.66 -15.53 12.67
C SER A 150 1.68 -14.90 14.07
N PRO A 151 1.53 -15.68 15.15
CA PRO A 151 1.63 -15.15 16.51
C PRO A 151 2.96 -14.43 16.79
N ARG A 152 4.04 -14.77 16.07
CA ARG A 152 5.38 -14.17 16.23
C ARG A 152 5.56 -12.85 15.49
N ASN A 153 4.76 -12.57 14.47
CA ASN A 153 4.85 -11.34 13.69
C ASN A 153 3.62 -10.43 13.87
N LEU A 154 2.60 -10.87 14.60
CA LEU A 154 1.36 -10.13 14.85
C LEU A 154 1.63 -8.73 15.43
N GLU A 155 2.47 -8.63 16.46
CA GLU A 155 2.81 -7.34 17.08
C GLU A 155 3.51 -6.40 16.09
N ARG A 156 4.51 -6.91 15.36
CA ARG A 156 5.28 -6.15 14.35
C ARG A 156 4.39 -5.65 13.22
N ILE A 157 3.48 -6.51 12.73
CA ILE A 157 2.51 -6.14 11.69
C ILE A 157 1.50 -5.12 12.21
N THR A 158 1.04 -5.27 13.45
CA THR A 158 0.10 -4.33 14.07
C THR A 158 0.71 -2.94 14.17
N ILE A 159 1.94 -2.82 14.67
CA ILE A 159 2.69 -1.55 14.72
C ILE A 159 2.84 -0.96 13.32
N LEU A 160 3.25 -1.78 12.34
CA LEU A 160 3.40 -1.33 10.96
C LEU A 160 2.07 -0.80 10.38
N CYS A 161 0.94 -1.47 10.66
CA CYS A 161 -0.38 -1.03 10.19
C CYS A 161 -0.77 0.32 10.76
N TYR A 162 -0.57 0.54 12.07
CA TYR A 162 -0.81 1.84 12.69
C TYR A 162 0.06 2.95 12.09
N LEU A 163 1.35 2.67 11.85
CA LEU A 163 2.26 3.62 11.22
C LEU A 163 1.81 3.96 9.79
N LEU A 164 1.50 2.96 8.97
CA LEU A 164 1.03 3.18 7.61
C LEU A 164 -0.31 3.92 7.59
N CYS A 165 -1.25 3.56 8.45
CA CYS A 165 -2.53 4.27 8.57
C CYS A 165 -2.30 5.76 8.91
N SER A 166 -1.40 6.04 9.85
CA SER A 166 -1.04 7.42 10.23
C SER A 166 -0.43 8.20 9.06
N ILE A 167 0.52 7.59 8.33
CA ILE A 167 1.14 8.20 7.14
C ILE A 167 0.08 8.50 6.07
N ASN A 168 -0.86 7.59 5.83
CA ASN A 168 -1.93 7.78 4.84
C ASN A 168 -2.89 8.91 5.24
N VAL A 169 -3.24 9.03 6.53
CA VAL A 169 -4.08 10.13 7.03
C VAL A 169 -3.36 11.46 6.89
N ILE A 170 -2.08 11.54 7.28
CA ILE A 170 -1.25 12.74 7.11
C ILE A 170 -1.16 13.13 5.63
N THR A 171 -0.95 12.14 4.75
CA THR A 171 -0.87 12.35 3.30
C THR A 171 -2.19 12.91 2.77
N LEU A 172 -3.34 12.36 3.18
CA LEU A 172 -4.67 12.85 2.76
C LEU A 172 -4.92 14.29 3.22
N VAL A 173 -4.58 14.60 4.48
CA VAL A 173 -4.66 15.97 5.01
C VAL A 173 -3.74 16.90 4.22
N GLY A 174 -2.52 16.46 3.89
CA GLY A 174 -1.57 17.21 3.06
C GLY A 174 -2.10 17.49 1.65
N VAL A 175 -2.71 16.50 0.99
CA VAL A 175 -3.36 16.68 -0.33
C VAL A 175 -4.52 17.68 -0.23
N ALA A 176 -5.36 17.58 0.80
CA ALA A 176 -6.47 18.52 1.01
C ALA A 176 -5.98 19.96 1.28
N ALA A 177 -4.92 20.11 2.07
CA ALA A 177 -4.27 21.40 2.31
C ALA A 177 -3.69 21.98 1.01
N LEU A 178 -2.95 21.18 0.24
CA LEU A 178 -2.44 21.58 -1.08
C LEU A 178 -3.57 22.01 -2.02
N PHE A 179 -4.68 21.27 -2.07
CA PHE A 179 -5.83 21.61 -2.89
C PHE A 179 -6.41 22.98 -2.51
N THR A 180 -6.59 23.22 -1.21
CA THR A 180 -7.13 24.48 -0.68
C THR A 180 -6.21 25.66 -1.01
N VAL A 181 -4.91 25.51 -0.76
CA VAL A 181 -3.91 26.54 -1.05
C VAL A 181 -3.85 26.84 -2.56
N ASN A 182 -3.84 25.81 -3.41
CA ASN A 182 -3.84 25.99 -4.86
C ASN A 182 -5.11 26.71 -5.33
N HIS A 183 -6.28 26.35 -4.81
CA HIS A 183 -7.55 27.00 -5.16
C HIS A 183 -7.57 28.49 -4.78
N ILE A 184 -7.08 28.83 -3.58
CA ILE A 184 -6.93 30.24 -3.15
C ILE A 184 -5.92 30.96 -4.04
N ALA A 185 -4.79 30.33 -4.35
CA ALA A 185 -3.75 30.91 -5.18
C ALA A 185 -4.29 31.26 -6.57
N VAL A 186 -5.01 30.35 -7.25
CA VAL A 186 -5.68 30.57 -8.56
C VAL A 186 -6.53 31.83 -8.55
N LYS A 187 -7.25 32.10 -7.46
CA LYS A 187 -8.16 33.26 -7.34
C LYS A 187 -7.43 34.60 -7.21
N SER A 188 -6.18 34.61 -6.75
CA SER A 188 -5.44 35.85 -6.40
C SER A 188 -4.90 36.68 -7.58
N ARG A 189 -5.05 36.22 -8.84
CA ARG A 189 -4.74 36.90 -10.12
C ARG A 189 -3.33 37.51 -10.32
N ARG A 190 -2.40 37.42 -9.37
CA ARG A 190 -0.99 37.82 -9.57
C ARG A 190 -0.16 36.58 -9.89
N PHE A 191 0.07 36.31 -11.18
CA PHE A 191 0.92 35.20 -11.60
C PHE A 191 2.08 35.66 -12.46
N ASP A 192 3.28 35.35 -11.99
CA ASP A 192 4.45 35.18 -12.85
C ASP A 192 4.31 33.85 -13.63
N LEU A 193 5.10 33.61 -14.68
CA LEU A 193 5.01 32.41 -15.52
C LEU A 193 5.37 31.12 -14.77
N GLY A 194 6.46 31.13 -13.97
CA GLY A 194 6.97 29.94 -13.26
C GLY A 194 6.03 29.40 -12.18
N SER A 195 5.59 30.26 -11.25
CA SER A 195 4.24 30.74 -11.43
C SER A 195 3.08 29.74 -11.69
N SER A 196 2.26 30.15 -12.66
CA SER A 196 1.17 29.39 -13.23
C SER A 196 1.56 27.95 -13.60
N TYR A 197 2.79 27.70 -14.06
CA TYR A 197 3.27 26.36 -14.39
C TYR A 197 3.22 25.41 -13.18
N GLN A 198 3.84 25.79 -12.06
CA GLN A 198 3.85 24.99 -10.83
C GLN A 198 2.43 24.73 -10.29
N LEU A 199 1.53 25.70 -10.46
CA LEU A 199 0.14 25.60 -10.02
C LEU A 199 -0.65 24.60 -10.87
N ALA A 200 -0.47 24.61 -12.19
CA ALA A 200 -1.08 23.68 -13.12
C ALA A 200 -0.56 22.24 -12.89
N GLU A 201 0.75 22.10 -12.66
CA GLU A 201 1.36 20.81 -12.32
C GLU A 201 0.80 20.25 -11.02
N ASN A 202 0.75 21.06 -9.96
CA ASN A 202 0.17 20.66 -8.68
C ASN A 202 -1.30 20.24 -8.81
N TYR A 203 -2.10 20.94 -9.61
CA TYR A 203 -3.49 20.59 -9.83
C TYR A 203 -3.63 19.21 -10.51
N SER A 204 -2.81 18.92 -11.52
CA SER A 204 -2.77 17.61 -12.18
C SER A 204 -2.38 16.50 -11.21
N VAL A 205 -1.35 16.74 -10.40
CA VAL A 205 -0.87 15.78 -9.38
C VAL A 205 -1.94 15.53 -8.31
N ILE A 206 -2.59 16.56 -7.79
CA ILE A 206 -3.65 16.44 -6.78
C ILE A 206 -4.84 15.64 -7.32
N ARG A 207 -5.22 15.86 -8.58
CA ARG A 207 -6.32 15.13 -9.23
C ARG A 207 -6.04 13.61 -9.27
N LEU A 208 -4.78 13.21 -9.37
CA LEU A 208 -4.36 11.81 -9.31
C LEU A 208 -4.20 11.30 -7.87
N LEU A 209 -3.56 12.08 -7.00
CA LEU A 209 -3.24 11.68 -5.62
C LEU A 209 -4.47 11.60 -4.71
N LEU A 210 -5.46 12.46 -4.91
CA LEU A 210 -6.65 12.50 -4.05
C LEU A 210 -7.45 11.18 -4.08
N PRO A 211 -7.94 10.67 -5.23
CA PRO A 211 -8.69 9.42 -5.25
C PRO A 211 -7.85 8.23 -4.76
N LEU A 212 -6.56 8.25 -5.08
CA LEU A 212 -5.62 7.21 -4.68
C LEU A 212 -5.42 7.19 -3.15
N SER A 213 -5.21 8.35 -2.52
CA SER A 213 -5.03 8.48 -1.08
C SER A 213 -6.32 8.15 -0.32
N ILE A 214 -7.49 8.54 -0.84
CA ILE A 214 -8.79 8.14 -0.26
C ILE A 214 -8.95 6.63 -0.28
N PHE A 215 -8.72 6.01 -1.45
CA PHE A 215 -8.82 4.56 -1.59
C PHE A 215 -7.87 3.83 -0.63
N GLN A 216 -6.62 4.29 -0.57
CA GLN A 216 -5.60 3.72 0.29
C GLN A 216 -5.97 3.85 1.78
N ASN A 217 -6.45 5.01 2.22
CA ASN A 217 -6.94 5.21 3.59
C ASN A 217 -8.08 4.25 3.93
N ILE A 218 -9.05 4.06 3.03
CA ILE A 218 -10.16 3.10 3.25
C ILE A 218 -9.63 1.68 3.43
N CYS A 219 -8.73 1.24 2.54
CA CYS A 219 -8.13 -0.09 2.62
C CYS A 219 -7.33 -0.29 3.91
N TYR A 220 -6.49 0.66 4.30
CA TYR A 220 -5.68 0.55 5.52
C TYR A 220 -6.51 0.67 6.80
N ALA A 221 -7.55 1.50 6.81
CA ALA A 221 -8.48 1.59 7.95
C ALA A 221 -9.20 0.26 8.15
N PHE A 222 -9.70 -0.35 7.07
CA PHE A 222 -10.36 -1.65 7.14
C PHE A 222 -9.40 -2.77 7.58
N PHE A 223 -8.17 -2.78 7.06
CA PHE A 223 -7.16 -3.76 7.44
C PHE A 223 -6.75 -3.62 8.92
N THR A 224 -6.52 -2.40 9.38
CA THR A 224 -6.16 -2.10 10.78
C THR A 224 -7.31 -2.50 11.71
N PHE A 225 -8.55 -2.14 11.37
CA PHE A 225 -9.73 -2.55 12.14
C PHE A 225 -9.86 -4.08 12.24
N SER A 226 -9.61 -4.79 11.14
CA SER A 226 -9.66 -6.26 11.14
C SER A 226 -8.60 -6.90 12.04
N ILE A 227 -7.41 -6.29 12.14
CA ILE A 227 -6.35 -6.75 13.05
C ILE A 227 -6.74 -6.48 14.51
N VAL A 228 -7.29 -5.30 14.81
CA VAL A 228 -7.72 -4.94 16.17
C VAL A 228 -8.82 -5.87 16.68
N VAL A 229 -9.76 -6.28 15.82
CA VAL A 229 -10.81 -7.24 16.18
C VAL A 229 -10.25 -8.65 16.44
N LEU A 230 -9.07 -8.97 15.87
CA LEU A 230 -8.42 -10.27 16.03
C LEU A 230 -7.53 -10.35 17.29
N ALA A 231 -7.01 -9.21 17.75
CA ALA A 231 -6.14 -9.10 18.93
C ALA A 231 -6.96 -9.18 20.23
#